data_AF-A0A699SCS0-F1
#
_entry.id   AF-A0A699SCS0-F1
#
_cell.length_a   1.000
_cell.length_b   1.000
_cell.length_c   1.000
_cell.angle_alpha   90.00
_cell.angle_beta   90.00
_cell.angle_gamma   90.00
#
_symmetry.space_group_name_H-M   'P 1'
#
loop_
_entity.id
_entity.type
_entity.pdbx_description
1 polymer ?
#
loop_
_entity_poly.entity_id
_entity_poly.type
_entity_poly.pdbx_seq_one_letter_code
_entity_poly.pdbx_strand_id
1 'polypeptide(L)'
;FSEAWDRFKDLLRACPRHGFSDLHQLDTFYNALNSKDQDSLNSAAGGNFLDRIPRECLGIIESKSKVRYSRNKPVVTKVSTTASTSGVSPDVAELKDMVRALLLDKKRSISSSRKSS
;
A
#
# COMPACT_ATOMS: atom_id res chain seq x y z
N PHE A 1 -4.19 0.99 14.20
CA PHE A 1 -3.43 1.77 13.20
C PHE A 1 -4.10 3.04 12.67
N SER A 2 -5.06 3.01 11.71
CA SER A 2 -5.51 4.23 11.00
C SER A 2 -6.02 5.33 11.93
N GLU A 3 -6.88 5.00 12.90
CA GLU A 3 -7.35 5.94 13.91
C GLU A 3 -6.21 6.52 14.77
N ALA A 4 -5.23 5.70 15.14
CA ALA A 4 -4.06 6.16 15.90
C ALA A 4 -3.24 7.18 15.09
N TRP A 5 -3.08 6.96 13.78
CA TRP A 5 -2.40 7.90 12.88
C TRP A 5 -3.20 9.20 12.73
N ASP A 6 -4.53 9.14 12.63
CA ASP A 6 -5.37 10.33 12.56
C ASP A 6 -5.28 11.17 13.84
N ARG A 7 -5.43 10.53 15.00
CA ARG A 7 -5.29 11.20 16.31
C ARG A 7 -3.91 11.81 16.51
N PHE A 8 -2.86 11.15 16.02
CA PHE A 8 -1.50 11.67 16.09
C PHE A 8 -1.33 12.93 15.23
N LYS A 9 -1.86 12.94 14.00
CA LYS A 9 -1.87 14.15 13.16
C LYS A 9 -2.66 15.29 13.79
N ASP A 10 -3.79 14.99 14.42
CA ASP A 10 -4.59 16.00 15.12
C ASP A 10 -3.82 16.63 16.28
N LEU A 11 -3.06 15.82 17.03
CA LEU A 11 -2.18 16.31 18.10
C LEU A 11 -1.10 17.26 17.56
N LEU A 12 -0.45 16.91 16.46
CA LEU A 12 0.55 17.78 15.81
C LEU A 12 -0.08 19.10 15.34
N ARG A 13 -1.28 19.05 14.77
CA ARG A 13 -2.03 20.24 14.33
C ARG A 13 -2.46 21.14 15.49
N ALA A 14 -2.78 20.55 16.64
CA ALA A 14 -3.15 21.30 17.85
C ALA A 14 -1.96 22.03 18.49
N CYS A 15 -0.72 21.62 18.20
CA CYS A 15 0.48 22.26 18.73
C CYS A 15 1.48 22.63 17.60
N PRO A 16 1.22 23.69 16.80
CA PRO A 16 2.04 24.03 15.64
C PRO A 16 3.50 24.39 15.94
N ARG A 17 3.82 24.71 17.21
CA ARG A 17 5.16 25.08 17.69
C ARG A 17 5.77 23.98 18.57
N HIS A 18 5.47 22.72 18.28
CA HIS A 18 5.94 21.58 19.07
C HIS A 18 7.48 21.38 19.01
N GLY A 19 8.18 21.93 18.02
CA GLY A 19 9.65 21.89 17.94
C GLY A 19 10.29 20.52 17.65
N PHE A 20 9.51 19.43 17.69
CA PHE A 20 10.00 18.08 17.36
C PHE A 20 10.34 17.91 15.87
N SER A 21 11.49 17.28 15.60
CA SER A 21 11.86 16.85 14.24
C SER A 21 10.98 15.69 13.77
N ASP A 22 10.89 15.51 12.45
CA ASP A 22 10.11 14.41 11.86
C ASP A 22 10.55 13.03 12.39
N LEU A 23 11.86 12.84 12.59
CA LEU A 23 12.39 11.61 13.19
C LEU A 23 11.87 11.38 14.60
N HIS A 24 11.87 12.41 15.45
CA HIS A 24 11.32 12.29 16.82
C HIS A 24 9.82 12.00 16.81
N GLN A 25 9.08 12.61 15.88
CA GLN A 25 7.64 12.35 15.73
C GLN A 25 7.37 10.91 15.30
N LEU A 26 8.16 10.38 14.36
CA LEU A 26 8.04 8.99 13.88
C LEU A 26 8.43 7.98 14.94
N ASP A 27 9.51 8.21 15.68
CA ASP A 27 9.94 7.37 16.80
C ASP A 27 8.86 7.33 17.90
N THR A 28 8.36 8.51 18.29
CA THR A 28 7.29 8.63 19.30
C THR A 28 6.04 7.88 18.84
N PHE A 29 5.62 8.06 17.58
CA PHE A 29 4.46 7.37 17.03
C PHE A 29 4.67 5.86 17.02
N TYR A 30 5.82 5.37 16.54
CA TYR A 30 6.14 3.95 16.48
C TYR A 30 6.14 3.30 17.88
N ASN A 31 6.79 3.93 18.85
CA ASN A 31 6.88 3.44 20.22
C ASN A 31 5.54 3.44 20.95
N ALA A 32 4.59 4.28 20.53
CA ALA A 32 3.23 4.31 21.05
C ALA A 32 2.30 3.23 20.43
N LEU A 33 2.74 2.51 19.39
CA LEU A 33 1.95 1.44 18.78
C LEU A 33 2.04 0.14 19.58
N ASN A 34 1.03 -0.71 19.41
CA ASN A 34 1.10 -2.10 19.86
C ASN A 34 2.07 -2.91 18.97
N SER A 35 2.62 -4.00 19.50
CA SER A 35 3.62 -4.84 18.80
C SER A 35 3.15 -5.32 17.43
N LYS A 36 1.87 -5.68 17.28
CA LYS A 36 1.32 -6.11 15.98
C LYS A 36 1.38 -5.02 14.91
N ASP A 37 1.07 -3.78 15.29
CA ASP A 37 1.13 -2.65 14.36
C ASP A 37 2.59 -2.28 14.05
N GLN A 38 3.52 -2.41 15.02
CA GLN A 38 4.97 -2.26 14.81
C GLN A 38 5.53 -3.32 13.85
N ASP A 39 5.24 -4.59 14.08
CA ASP A 39 5.67 -5.71 13.22
C ASP A 39 5.17 -5.54 11.79
N SER A 40 3.93 -5.05 11.64
CA SER A 40 3.38 -4.77 10.32
C SER A 40 4.07 -3.60 9.62
N LEU A 41 4.55 -2.59 10.35
CA LEU A 41 5.37 -1.51 9.77
C LEU A 41 6.74 -2.03 9.38
N ASN A 42 7.39 -2.81 10.24
CA ASN A 42 8.69 -3.43 9.95
C ASN A 42 8.61 -4.32 8.71
N SER A 43 7.56 -5.13 8.61
CA SER A 43 7.31 -5.98 7.44
C SER A 43 7.14 -5.16 6.16
N ALA A 44 6.39 -4.05 6.21
CA ALA A 44 6.20 -3.16 5.07
C ALA A 44 7.47 -2.40 4.69
N ALA A 45 8.34 -2.12 5.67
CA ALA A 45 9.66 -1.52 5.47
C ALA A 45 10.70 -2.55 4.99
N GLY A 46 10.40 -3.85 4.99
CA GLY A 46 11.37 -4.90 4.67
C GLY A 46 12.54 -4.96 5.67
N GLY A 47 12.31 -4.60 6.94
CA GLY A 47 13.34 -4.46 7.97
C GLY A 47 12.85 -3.60 9.14
N ASN A 48 13.75 -3.09 9.98
CA ASN A 48 13.34 -2.14 11.02
C ASN A 48 12.77 -0.87 10.37
N PHE A 49 11.56 -0.48 10.79
CA PHE A 49 10.89 0.71 10.27
C PHE A 49 11.68 1.99 10.56
N LEU A 50 12.29 2.09 11.75
CA LEU A 50 13.01 3.29 12.18
C LEU A 50 14.39 3.46 11.51
N ASP A 51 14.88 2.45 10.79
CA ASP A 51 16.13 2.55 10.00
C ASP A 51 15.91 3.23 8.63
N ARG A 52 14.64 3.43 8.23
CA ARG A 52 14.28 4.09 6.97
C ARG A 52 14.34 5.60 7.11
N ILE A 53 14.57 6.29 5.99
CA ILE A 53 14.54 7.76 5.98
C ILE A 53 13.12 8.27 6.27
N PRO A 54 12.93 9.44 6.91
CA PRO A 54 11.62 9.95 7.33
C PRO A 54 10.56 9.96 6.23
N ARG A 55 10.96 10.30 5.00
CA ARG A 55 10.08 10.33 3.84
C ARG A 55 9.50 8.96 3.51
N GLU A 56 10.30 7.90 3.61
CA GLU A 56 9.86 6.52 3.37
C GLU A 56 8.94 6.05 4.51
N CYS A 57 9.31 6.35 5.76
CA CYS A 57 8.50 6.06 6.94
C CYS A 57 7.07 6.62 6.81
N LEU A 58 6.96 7.91 6.44
CA LEU A 58 5.68 8.56 6.21
C LEU A 58 4.89 7.90 5.09
N GLY A 59 5.53 7.54 3.98
CA GLY A 59 4.88 6.83 2.87
C GLY A 59 4.30 5.47 3.28
N ILE A 60 5.03 4.70 4.10
CA ILE A 60 4.59 3.40 4.62
C ILE A 60 3.41 3.58 5.58
N ILE A 61 3.50 4.53 6.52
CA ILE A 61 2.41 4.84 7.46
C ILE A 61 1.15 5.24 6.70
N GLU A 62 1.25 6.16 5.73
CA GLU A 62 0.13 6.59 4.92
C GLU A 62 -0.50 5.45 4.12
N SER A 63 0.33 4.60 3.50
CA SER A 63 -0.14 3.45 2.75
C SER A 63 -0.94 2.51 3.65
N LYS A 64 -0.38 2.15 4.82
CA LYS A 64 -1.03 1.28 5.80
C LYS A 64 -2.31 1.90 6.38
N SER A 65 -2.32 3.21 6.63
CA SER A 65 -3.52 3.89 7.15
C SER A 65 -4.66 3.89 6.12
N LYS A 66 -4.34 3.94 4.82
CA LYS A 66 -5.30 3.93 3.70
C LYS A 66 -5.92 2.55 3.43
N VAL A 67 -5.26 1.44 3.79
CA VAL A 67 -5.78 0.06 3.57
C VAL A 67 -7.18 -0.16 4.16
N ARG A 68 -7.53 0.51 5.26
CA ARG A 68 -8.87 0.40 5.87
C ARG A 68 -9.96 1.18 5.13
N TYR A 69 -9.63 2.29 4.48
CA TYR A 69 -10.62 3.05 3.70
C TYR A 69 -11.05 2.33 2.42
N SER A 70 -10.17 1.50 1.84
CA SER A 70 -10.52 0.70 0.66
C SER A 70 -11.44 -0.49 0.94
N ARG A 71 -11.48 -0.99 2.19
CA ARG A 71 -12.28 -2.18 2.56
C ARG A 71 -13.70 -1.86 3.05
N ASN A 72 -14.00 -0.59 3.32
CA ASN A 72 -15.27 -0.15 3.89
C ASN A 72 -15.96 0.94 3.05
N LYS A 73 -15.81 0.95 1.72
CA LYS A 73 -16.82 1.58 0.88
C LYS A 73 -18.06 0.67 0.89
N PRO A 74 -19.17 0.98 1.59
CA PRO A 74 -20.44 0.44 1.16
C PRO A 74 -20.63 1.00 -0.24
N VAL A 75 -20.62 0.12 -1.23
CA VAL A 75 -21.10 0.47 -2.56
C VAL A 75 -22.58 0.77 -2.35
N VAL A 76 -22.93 2.05 -2.11
CA VAL A 76 -24.31 2.49 -2.20
C VAL A 76 -24.59 2.68 -3.68
N THR A 77 -24.59 1.56 -4.43
CA THR A 77 -25.25 1.52 -5.73
C THR A 77 -26.73 1.49 -5.43
N LYS A 78 -27.30 2.69 -5.49
CA LYS A 78 -28.72 2.94 -5.64
C LYS A 78 -29.26 1.92 -6.65
N VAL A 79 -30.15 1.04 -6.19
CA VAL A 79 -30.92 0.15 -7.05
C VAL A 79 -31.74 1.02 -7.98
N SER A 80 -31.40 0.99 -9.26
CA SER A 80 -32.37 1.18 -10.33
C SER A 80 -32.21 -0.01 -11.25
N THR A 81 -33.23 -0.86 -11.20
CA THR A 81 -33.50 -1.99 -12.06
C THR A 81 -33.26 -1.63 -13.52
N THR A 82 -32.29 -2.29 -14.16
CA THR A 82 -32.46 -3.01 -15.45
C THR A 82 -31.15 -3.69 -15.86
N ALA A 83 -31.25 -5.01 -16.06
CA ALA A 83 -30.46 -5.86 -16.98
C ALA A 83 -28.92 -5.89 -16.88
N SER A 84 -28.43 -7.03 -16.40
CA SER A 84 -27.33 -7.85 -16.96
C SER A 84 -26.08 -7.14 -17.50
N THR A 85 -24.95 -7.29 -16.83
CA THR A 85 -23.88 -8.23 -17.25
C THR A 85 -22.63 -8.10 -16.38
N SER A 86 -22.02 -9.25 -16.20
CA SER A 86 -20.82 -9.57 -15.44
C SER A 86 -19.64 -8.61 -15.64
N GLY A 87 -19.09 -8.15 -14.51
CA GLY A 87 -17.75 -8.54 -14.08
C GLY A 87 -16.57 -8.29 -15.03
N VAL A 88 -15.82 -7.24 -14.73
CA VAL A 88 -14.36 -7.18 -14.49
C VAL A 88 -13.87 -5.77 -14.81
N SER A 89 -13.25 -5.13 -13.82
CA SER A 89 -12.64 -3.80 -13.97
C SER A 89 -11.54 -3.84 -15.05
N PRO A 90 -11.48 -2.84 -15.96
CA PRO A 90 -10.55 -2.82 -17.10
C PRO A 90 -9.08 -2.95 -16.69
N ASP A 91 -8.74 -2.51 -15.48
CA ASP A 91 -7.41 -2.60 -14.88
C ASP A 91 -6.93 -4.06 -14.72
N VAL A 92 -7.85 -4.97 -14.39
CA VAL A 92 -7.55 -6.40 -14.22
C VAL A 92 -7.42 -7.11 -15.58
N ALA A 93 -8.17 -6.65 -16.59
CA ALA A 93 -8.05 -7.18 -17.94
C ALA A 93 -6.70 -6.83 -18.55
N GLU A 94 -6.25 -5.58 -18.39
CA GLU A 94 -4.97 -5.10 -18.92
C GLU A 94 -3.78 -5.74 -18.20
N LEU A 95 -3.87 -5.92 -16.86
CA LEU A 95 -2.85 -6.65 -16.10
C LEU A 95 -2.71 -8.11 -16.58
N LYS A 96 -3.85 -8.77 -16.87
CA LYS A 96 -3.85 -10.15 -17.38
C LYS A 96 -3.21 -10.25 -18.76
N ASP A 97 -3.43 -9.27 -19.63
CA ASP A 97 -2.86 -9.29 -20.98
C ASP A 97 -1.37 -8.96 -21.00
N MET A 98 -0.89 -8.08 -20.11
CA MET A 98 0.55 -7.87 -19.93
C MET A 98 1.27 -9.12 -19.39
N VAL A 99 0.66 -9.83 -18.41
CA VAL A 99 1.23 -11.09 -17.89
C VAL A 99 1.28 -12.16 -18.97
N ARG A 100 0.27 -12.22 -19.86
CA ARG A 100 0.28 -13.11 -21.03
C ARG A 100 1.37 -12.75 -22.04
N ALA A 101 1.57 -11.46 -22.31
CA ALA A 101 2.63 -11.00 -23.21
C ALA A 101 4.02 -11.39 -22.69
N LEU A 102 4.28 -11.24 -21.38
CA LEU A 102 5.53 -11.68 -20.75
C LEU A 102 5.75 -13.20 -20.83
N LEU A 103 4.68 -13.99 -20.64
CA LEU A 103 4.72 -15.45 -20.73
C LEU A 103 5.02 -15.94 -22.16
N LEU A 104 4.54 -15.24 -23.18
CA LEU A 104 4.79 -15.57 -24.58
C LEU A 104 6.23 -15.25 -25.00
N ASP A 105 6.82 -14.17 -24.48
CA ASP A 105 8.21 -13.80 -24.78
C ASP A 105 9.22 -14.83 -24.25
N LYS A 106 8.93 -15.41 -23.06
CA LYS A 106 9.73 -16.51 -22.48
C LYS A 106 9.83 -17.71 -23.42
N LYS A 107 8.78 -18.01 -24.21
CA LYS A 107 8.75 -19.14 -25.16
C LYS A 107 9.64 -18.93 -26.39
N ARG A 108 9.99 -17.69 -26.71
CA ARG A 108 10.87 -17.36 -27.85
C ARG A 108 12.37 -17.49 -27.50
N SER A 109 12.73 -17.44 -26.21
CA SER A 109 14.11 -17.70 -25.75
C SER A 109 14.48 -19.19 -25.72
N ILE A 110 13.51 -20.11 -25.57
CA ILE A 110 13.78 -21.56 -25.47
C ILE A 110 13.95 -22.21 -26.86
N SER A 111 13.50 -21.54 -27.94
CA SER A 111 13.64 -22.05 -29.32
C SER A 111 14.91 -21.56 -30.04
N SER A 112 15.75 -20.72 -29.41
CA SER A 112 16.99 -20.22 -30.04
C SER A 112 18.28 -20.95 -29.63
N SER A 113 18.21 -22.05 -28.87
CA SER A 113 19.36 -22.92 -28.58
C SER A 113 19.35 -24.26 -29.32
N ARG A 114 18.61 -24.38 -30.44
CA ARG A 114 18.74 -25.52 -31.37
C ARG A 114 18.93 -25.07 -32.82
N LYS A 115 19.87 -24.17 -33.10
CA LYS A 115 20.52 -24.08 -34.41
C LYS A 115 21.73 -23.15 -34.37
N SER A 116 22.89 -23.75 -34.11
CA SER A 116 24.23 -23.36 -34.56
C SER A 116 25.14 -24.51 -34.14
N SER A 117 25.28 -25.49 -35.04
CA SER A 117 26.51 -25.83 -35.78
C SER A 117 27.33 -26.88 -35.05
#